data_AF-A0A256IBR2-F1
#
_entry.id   AF-A0A256IBR2-F1
#
_cell.length_a   1.000
_cell.length_b   1.000
_cell.length_c   1.000
_cell.angle_alpha   90.00
_cell.angle_beta   90.00
_cell.angle_gamma   90.00
#
_symmetry.space_group_name_H-M   'P 1'
#
loop_
_entity.id
_entity.type
_entity.pdbx_description
1 polymer ?
#
loop_
_entity_poly.entity_id
_entity_poly.type
_entity_poly.pdbx_seq_one_letter_code
_entity_poly.pdbx_strand_id
1 'polypeptide(L)'
;MDGDEVQIGLGESATISGTTNVAPGSDASVRIQSAEGVSPSFVETSDVQINSDGTFSAEFDVSAQSVNDTGTVIFHVAGSSVEGSDMRIVETVGEPANFQVSGLNPQDVTVTSGDVIDIPATAESTGENATTQTMTFQVGSNTIADQDVQSRWR
;
A
#
# COMPACT_ATOMS: atom_id res chain seq x y z
N MET A 1 17.59 -4.63 -3.87
CA MET A 1 16.24 -5.21 -3.85
C MET A 1 15.53 -4.38 -2.82
N ASP A 2 14.83 -3.37 -3.29
CA ASP A 2 14.04 -2.47 -2.47
C ASP A 2 12.87 -3.29 -1.94
N GLY A 3 13.07 -3.94 -0.79
CA GLY A 3 11.97 -4.51 -0.03
C GLY A 3 11.14 -3.34 0.46
N ASP A 4 9.84 -3.36 0.18
CA ASP A 4 8.94 -2.28 0.59
C ASP A 4 9.02 -2.13 2.12
N GLU A 5 9.60 -1.02 2.59
CA GLU A 5 9.68 -0.68 4.01
C GLU A 5 8.29 -0.31 4.52
N VAL A 6 7.82 -0.98 5.56
CA VAL A 6 6.53 -0.69 6.21
C VAL A 6 6.68 0.49 7.15
N GLN A 7 6.02 1.60 6.85
CA GLN A 7 5.95 2.76 7.75
C GLN A 7 4.84 2.58 8.78
N ILE A 8 5.18 2.80 10.05
CA ILE A 8 4.24 2.69 11.17
C ILE A 8 4.20 4.03 11.89
N GLY A 9 3.02 4.64 11.98
CA GLY A 9 2.83 5.90 12.67
C GLY A 9 2.97 5.71 14.18
N LEU A 10 3.71 6.61 14.83
CA LEU A 10 3.89 6.58 16.28
C LEU A 10 2.55 6.80 16.99
N GLY A 11 2.17 5.89 17.90
CA GLY A 11 0.93 6.00 18.67
C GLY A 11 0.53 4.70 19.37
N GLU A 12 -0.55 4.78 20.14
CA GLU A 12 -1.11 3.65 20.92
C GLU A 12 -1.94 2.68 20.06
N SER A 13 -2.31 3.09 18.85
CA SER A 13 -3.18 2.33 17.93
C SER A 13 -2.65 2.37 16.51
N ALA A 14 -1.40 1.97 16.33
CA ALA A 14 -0.78 1.94 15.00
C ALA A 14 -1.31 0.75 14.20
N THR A 15 -1.88 1.03 13.03
CA THR A 15 -2.49 0.01 12.18
C THR A 15 -1.53 -0.45 11.09
N ILE A 16 -1.34 -1.77 10.98
CA ILE A 16 -0.65 -2.42 9.87
C ILE A 16 -1.70 -3.20 9.08
N SER A 17 -1.80 -2.93 7.78
CA SER A 17 -2.73 -3.62 6.89
C SER A 17 -1.99 -4.27 5.72
N GLY A 18 -2.57 -5.34 5.19
CA GLY A 18 -2.00 -6.05 4.06
C GLY A 18 -3.01 -6.97 3.38
N THR A 19 -2.55 -7.68 2.36
CA THR A 19 -3.33 -8.69 1.63
C THR A 19 -2.60 -10.02 1.63
N THR A 20 -3.34 -11.12 1.66
CA THR A 20 -2.80 -12.48 1.60
C THR A 20 -3.67 -13.38 0.73
N ASN A 21 -3.07 -14.46 0.23
CA ASN A 21 -3.80 -15.51 -0.52
C ASN A 21 -4.24 -16.68 0.41
N VAL A 22 -4.11 -16.50 1.72
CA VAL A 22 -4.54 -17.46 2.73
C VAL A 22 -6.07 -17.40 2.87
N ALA A 23 -6.71 -18.54 3.10
CA ALA A 23 -8.16 -18.61 3.18
C ALA A 23 -8.71 -17.84 4.40
N PRO A 24 -9.89 -17.19 4.28
CA PRO A 24 -10.58 -16.56 5.40
C PRO A 24 -10.81 -17.55 6.55
N GLY A 25 -10.70 -17.06 7.79
CA GLY A 25 -10.86 -17.88 9.00
C GLY A 25 -9.67 -18.80 9.33
N SER A 26 -8.57 -18.72 8.58
CA SER A 26 -7.31 -19.38 8.98
C SER A 26 -6.71 -18.69 10.20
N ASP A 27 -6.02 -19.45 11.05
CA ASP A 27 -5.23 -18.89 12.15
C ASP A 27 -4.06 -18.08 11.59
N ALA A 28 -4.12 -16.76 11.70
CA ALA A 28 -3.11 -15.85 11.22
C ALA A 28 -2.77 -14.79 12.27
N SER A 29 -1.51 -14.38 12.32
CA SER A 29 -1.05 -13.33 13.21
C SER A 29 0.05 -12.50 12.57
N VAL A 30 0.15 -11.25 12.99
CA VAL A 30 1.22 -10.34 12.62
C VAL A 30 2.10 -10.14 13.84
N ARG A 31 3.42 -10.23 13.64
CA ARG A 31 4.41 -9.95 14.68
C ARG A 31 5.30 -8.80 14.26
N ILE A 32 5.49 -7.83 15.15
CA ILE A 32 6.50 -6.79 14.98
C ILE A 32 7.66 -7.07 15.93
N GLN A 33 8.87 -6.80 15.46
CA GLN A 33 10.08 -6.99 16.24
C GLN A 33 11.09 -5.87 15.95
N SER A 34 11.55 -5.20 17.00
CA SER A 34 12.63 -4.21 16.91
C SER A 34 13.93 -4.79 16.35
N ALA A 35 14.67 -3.96 15.61
CA ALA A 35 16.03 -4.24 15.17
C ALA A 35 17.04 -4.13 16.32
N GLU A 36 18.24 -4.67 16.10
CA GLU A 36 19.35 -4.50 17.04
C GLU A 36 19.70 -3.02 17.19
N GLY A 37 19.76 -2.54 18.44
CA GLY A 37 20.11 -1.14 18.77
C GLY A 37 18.92 -0.22 19.05
N VAL A 38 17.69 -0.66 18.80
CA VAL A 38 16.48 0.06 19.23
C VAL A 38 16.28 -0.10 20.73
N SER A 39 15.87 0.99 21.41
CA SER A 39 15.67 1.03 22.86
C SER A 39 14.48 1.90 23.23
N PRO A 40 13.43 1.34 23.88
CA PRO A 40 13.34 -0.02 24.39
C PRO A 40 13.16 -1.07 23.28
N SER A 41 13.78 -2.25 23.43
CA SER A 41 13.50 -3.38 22.53
C SER A 41 12.06 -3.85 22.71
N PHE A 42 11.36 -4.12 21.62
CA PHE A 42 9.98 -4.63 21.62
C PHE A 42 9.82 -5.83 20.69
N VAL A 43 8.88 -6.68 21.07
CA VAL A 43 8.33 -7.76 20.27
C VAL A 43 6.85 -7.85 20.61
N GLU A 44 5.98 -7.59 19.65
CA GLU A 44 4.53 -7.71 19.82
C GLU A 44 3.94 -8.64 18.78
N THR A 45 2.86 -9.33 19.14
CA THR A 45 2.15 -10.23 18.24
C THR A 45 0.67 -10.00 18.40
N SER A 46 -0.02 -9.82 17.28
CA SER A 46 -1.44 -9.54 17.22
C SER A 46 -2.09 -10.53 16.27
N ASP A 47 -3.12 -11.24 16.73
CA ASP A 47 -3.91 -12.15 15.91
C ASP A 47 -4.76 -11.35 14.93
N VAL A 48 -4.83 -11.80 13.68
CA VAL A 48 -5.59 -11.10 12.62
C VAL A 48 -6.65 -11.99 12.02
N GLN A 49 -7.74 -11.37 11.58
CA GLN A 49 -8.75 -12.02 10.77
C GLN A 49 -8.51 -11.70 9.30
N ILE A 50 -8.46 -12.74 8.48
CA ILE A 50 -8.38 -12.61 7.03
C ILE A 50 -9.81 -12.49 6.49
N ASN A 51 -10.08 -11.37 5.82
CA ASN A 51 -11.36 -11.10 5.17
C ASN A 51 -11.53 -11.93 3.90
N SER A 52 -12.76 -11.97 3.36
CA SER A 52 -13.07 -12.75 2.15
C SER A 52 -12.33 -12.28 0.90
N ASP A 53 -11.85 -11.04 0.89
CA ASP A 53 -11.04 -10.45 -0.18
C ASP A 53 -9.52 -10.67 0.03
N GLY A 54 -9.13 -11.39 1.09
CA GLY A 54 -7.74 -11.63 1.46
C GLY A 54 -7.11 -10.49 2.26
N THR A 55 -7.85 -9.42 2.60
CA THR A 55 -7.30 -8.33 3.41
C THR A 55 -7.21 -8.70 4.89
N PHE A 56 -6.23 -8.15 5.60
CA PHE A 56 -6.13 -8.24 7.05
C PHE A 56 -5.62 -6.92 7.64
N SER A 57 -5.86 -6.72 8.93
CA SER A 57 -5.37 -5.56 9.68
C SER A 57 -5.01 -5.96 11.10
N ALA A 58 -3.89 -5.44 11.60
CA ALA A 58 -3.41 -5.59 12.97
C ALA A 58 -3.19 -4.22 13.59
N GLU A 59 -3.47 -4.09 14.89
CA GLU A 59 -3.16 -2.90 15.67
C GLU A 59 -2.06 -3.21 16.70
N PHE A 60 -1.16 -2.26 16.88
CA PHE A 60 -0.02 -2.34 17.80
C PHE A 60 0.15 -1.04 18.60
N ASP A 61 0.62 -1.17 19.84
CA ASP A 61 1.00 -0.01 20.66
C ASP A 61 2.49 0.25 20.50
N VAL A 62 2.82 1.25 19.70
CA VAL A 62 4.21 1.70 19.50
C VAL A 62 4.45 3.06 20.15
N SER A 63 3.59 3.50 21.07
CA SER A 63 3.68 4.82 21.72
C SER A 63 4.95 5.00 22.56
N ALA A 64 5.54 3.88 23.02
CA ALA A 64 6.79 3.86 23.75
C ALA A 64 8.05 3.92 22.86
N GLN A 65 7.88 3.84 21.53
CA GLN A 65 8.96 3.85 20.56
C GLN A 65 9.34 5.27 20.15
N SER A 66 10.46 5.41 19.44
CA SER A 66 10.96 6.65 18.88
C SER A 66 10.85 6.67 17.35
N VAL A 67 10.67 7.86 16.79
CA VAL A 67 10.75 8.06 15.34
C VAL A 67 12.12 7.62 14.85
N ASN A 68 12.14 6.92 13.71
CA ASN A 68 13.29 6.23 13.11
C ASN A 68 13.68 4.90 13.76
N ASP A 69 12.98 4.44 14.79
CA ASP A 69 13.18 3.06 15.25
C ASP A 69 12.83 2.09 14.13
N THR A 70 13.73 1.15 13.87
CA THR A 70 13.58 0.16 12.79
C THR A 70 13.26 -1.21 13.37
N GLY A 71 12.68 -2.08 12.55
CA GLY A 71 12.37 -3.44 12.93
C GLY A 71 11.95 -4.29 11.75
N THR A 72 11.27 -5.39 12.04
CA THR A 72 10.65 -6.26 11.04
C THR A 72 9.19 -6.53 11.40
N VAL A 73 8.35 -6.59 10.37
CA VAL A 73 6.99 -7.10 10.43
C VAL A 73 7.00 -8.50 9.84
N ILE A 74 6.40 -9.47 10.52
CA ILE A 74 6.36 -10.87 10.08
C ILE A 74 4.91 -11.33 10.11
N PHE A 75 4.42 -11.82 8.97
CA PHE A 75 3.12 -12.47 8.87
C PHE A 75 3.27 -13.97 9.12
N HIS A 76 2.48 -14.48 10.07
CA HIS A 76 2.42 -15.87 10.45
C HIS A 76 1.07 -16.49 10.11
N VAL A 77 1.10 -17.75 9.66
CA VAL A 77 -0.10 -18.55 9.38
C VAL A 77 0.09 -19.92 10.00
N ALA A 78 -0.89 -20.35 10.81
CA ALA A 78 -0.86 -21.62 11.54
C ALA A 78 0.48 -21.85 12.28
N GLY A 79 1.08 -20.78 12.82
CA GLY A 79 2.36 -20.80 13.54
C GLY A 79 3.62 -20.84 12.68
N SER A 80 3.52 -20.79 11.34
CA SER A 80 4.67 -20.71 10.43
C SER A 80 4.84 -19.29 9.88
N SER A 81 6.08 -18.79 9.81
CA SER A 81 6.39 -17.52 9.15
C SER A 81 6.18 -17.66 7.64
N VAL A 82 5.40 -16.76 7.05
CA VAL A 82 5.10 -16.75 5.62
C VAL A 82 5.89 -15.66 4.90
N GLU A 83 5.88 -14.45 5.46
CA GLU A 83 6.48 -13.27 4.85
C GLU A 83 7.02 -12.34 5.93
N GLY A 84 8.11 -11.63 5.62
CA GLY A 84 8.68 -10.63 6.50
C GLY A 84 9.19 -9.43 5.70
N SER A 85 8.91 -8.24 6.22
CA SER A 85 9.30 -6.95 5.64
C SER A 85 9.97 -6.08 6.70
N ASP A 86 10.87 -5.20 6.28
CA ASP A 86 11.46 -4.21 7.17
C ASP A 86 10.40 -3.16 7.56
N MET A 87 10.51 -2.60 8.76
CA MET A 87 9.65 -1.51 9.23
C MET A 87 10.44 -0.35 9.82
N ARG A 88 9.79 0.81 9.83
CA ARG A 88 10.28 2.04 10.46
C ARG A 88 9.15 2.81 11.12
N ILE A 89 9.41 3.28 12.34
CA ILE A 89 8.51 4.20 13.05
C ILE A 89 8.66 5.60 12.48
N VAL A 90 7.55 6.21 12.11
CA VAL A 90 7.45 7.59 11.58
C VAL A 90 6.53 8.42 12.48
N GLU A 91 6.64 9.75 12.40
CA GLU A 91 5.74 10.65 13.17
C GLU A 91 4.27 10.42 12.79
N THR A 92 3.99 10.34 11.49
CA THR A 92 2.68 10.01 10.93
C THR A 92 2.88 9.20 9.66
N VAL A 93 2.04 8.20 9.42
CA VAL A 93 2.04 7.50 8.12
C VAL A 93 1.56 8.49 7.06
N GLY A 94 2.36 8.72 6.02
CA GLY A 94 1.95 9.60 4.91
C GLY A 94 0.73 9.03 4.19
N GLU A 95 -0.19 9.89 3.77
CA GLU A 95 -1.37 9.43 3.04
C GLU A 95 -0.95 8.67 1.76
N PRO A 96 -1.55 7.51 1.45
CA PRO A 96 -1.29 6.84 0.19
C PRO A 96 -1.57 7.82 -0.96
N ALA A 97 -0.69 7.87 -1.95
CA ALA A 97 -0.93 8.65 -3.17
C ALA A 97 -2.24 8.21 -3.83
N ASN A 98 -3.25 9.08 -3.78
CA ASN A 98 -4.47 8.92 -4.57
C ASN A 98 -4.27 9.63 -5.91
N PHE A 99 -4.65 8.98 -7.01
CA PHE A 99 -4.62 9.60 -8.34
C PHE A 99 -6.03 10.09 -8.70
N GLN A 100 -6.16 11.41 -8.83
CA GLN A 100 -7.37 12.01 -9.38
C GLN A 100 -7.15 12.33 -10.86
N VAL A 101 -7.95 11.69 -11.72
CA VAL A 101 -7.97 11.99 -13.15
C VAL A 101 -9.05 13.04 -13.41
N SER A 102 -8.65 14.18 -13.95
CA SER A 102 -9.52 15.30 -14.29
C SER A 102 -9.36 15.72 -15.76
N GLY A 103 -10.34 16.46 -16.27
CA GLY A 103 -10.25 17.07 -17.60
C GLY A 103 -10.49 16.14 -18.79
N LEU A 104 -10.96 14.90 -18.56
CA LEU A 104 -11.34 13.98 -19.63
C LEU A 104 -12.38 14.62 -20.55
N ASN A 105 -11.97 14.95 -21.77
CA ASN A 105 -12.83 15.52 -22.78
C ASN A 105 -12.32 15.15 -24.18
N PRO A 106 -13.15 14.60 -25.07
CA PRO A 106 -14.54 14.19 -24.87
C PRO A 106 -14.69 12.90 -24.05
N GLN A 107 -15.75 12.81 -23.25
CA GLN A 107 -16.06 11.60 -22.43
C GLN A 107 -16.83 10.52 -23.22
N ASP A 108 -17.50 10.92 -24.29
CA ASP A 108 -18.21 10.03 -25.22
C ASP A 108 -17.83 10.42 -26.66
N VAL A 109 -17.20 9.49 -27.38
CA VAL A 109 -16.80 9.70 -28.77
C VAL A 109 -17.11 8.46 -29.60
N THR A 110 -17.76 8.69 -30.74
CA THR A 110 -18.00 7.65 -31.76
C THR A 110 -16.92 7.79 -32.83
N VAL A 111 -15.99 6.83 -32.88
CA VAL A 111 -14.90 6.80 -33.86
C VAL A 111 -15.30 6.03 -35.11
N THR A 112 -14.89 6.54 -36.28
CA THR A 112 -14.87 5.77 -37.53
C THR A 112 -13.45 5.24 -37.76
N SER A 113 -13.31 4.07 -38.40
CA SER A 113 -11.97 3.52 -38.69
C SER A 113 -11.14 4.53 -39.50
N GLY A 114 -9.97 4.90 -38.96
CA GLY A 114 -9.07 5.89 -39.55
C GLY A 114 -9.10 7.29 -38.91
N ASP A 115 -9.97 7.51 -37.91
CA ASP A 115 -10.03 8.78 -37.19
C ASP A 115 -9.04 8.82 -36.01
N VAL A 116 -8.39 9.98 -35.80
CA VAL A 116 -7.45 10.20 -34.69
C VAL A 116 -8.15 11.06 -33.65
N ILE A 117 -8.30 10.56 -32.42
CA ILE A 117 -8.84 11.34 -31.30
C ILE A 117 -7.72 11.65 -30.33
N ASP A 118 -7.61 12.92 -29.96
CA ASP A 118 -6.76 13.40 -28.88
C ASP A 118 -7.63 13.63 -27.63
N ILE A 119 -7.26 13.02 -26.51
CA ILE A 119 -8.01 13.07 -25.25
C ILE A 119 -7.08 13.62 -24.17
N PRO A 120 -7.14 14.92 -23.90
CA PRO A 120 -6.43 15.48 -22.76
C PRO A 120 -6.97 14.89 -21.46
N ALA A 121 -6.06 14.35 -20.65
CA ALA A 121 -6.33 13.91 -19.29
C ALA A 121 -5.21 14.44 -18.39
N THR A 122 -5.57 14.95 -17.21
CA THR A 122 -4.59 15.32 -16.19
C THR A 122 -4.74 14.37 -15.00
N ALA A 123 -3.65 13.68 -14.65
CA ALA A 123 -3.55 12.86 -13.47
C ALA A 123 -2.77 13.61 -12.40
N GLU A 124 -3.40 13.89 -11.27
CA GLU A 124 -2.73 14.50 -10.12
C GLU A 124 -2.63 13.48 -8.98
N SER A 125 -1.44 13.36 -8.40
CA SER A 125 -1.19 12.53 -7.21
C SER A 125 -1.38 13.41 -5.96
N THR A 126 -2.28 13.01 -5.07
CA THR A 126 -2.66 13.82 -3.90
C THR A 126 -2.20 13.25 -2.55
N GLY A 127 -1.30 12.26 -2.54
CA GLY A 127 -0.76 11.69 -1.30
C GLY A 127 0.77 11.66 -1.28
N GLU A 128 1.31 11.39 -0.09
CA GLU A 128 2.73 11.54 0.25
C GLU A 128 3.54 10.25 0.06
N ASN A 129 2.87 9.09 -0.01
CA ASN A 129 3.51 7.81 -0.28
C ASN A 129 3.66 7.56 -1.79
N ALA A 130 4.87 7.18 -2.24
CA ALA A 130 5.13 6.86 -3.63
C ALA A 130 4.34 5.60 -4.04
N THR A 131 3.45 5.73 -5.04
CA THR A 131 2.75 4.58 -5.63
C THR A 131 2.73 4.71 -7.15
N THR A 132 2.65 3.57 -7.84
CA THR A 132 2.53 3.51 -9.30
C THR A 132 1.12 3.05 -9.64
N GLN A 133 0.43 3.78 -10.52
CA GLN A 133 -0.90 3.38 -10.97
C GLN A 133 -0.95 3.36 -12.49
N THR A 134 -1.24 2.19 -13.06
CA THR A 134 -1.42 2.02 -14.51
C THR A 134 -2.78 2.60 -14.91
N MET A 135 -2.77 3.62 -15.77
CA MET A 135 -4.00 4.18 -16.33
C MET A 135 -4.32 3.46 -17.65
N THR A 136 -5.54 2.94 -17.76
CA THR A 136 -6.00 2.27 -18.98
C THR A 136 -6.92 3.18 -19.77
N PHE A 137 -6.61 3.43 -21.04
CA PHE A 137 -7.48 4.19 -21.93
C PHE A 137 -8.30 3.26 -22.85
N GLN A 138 -9.64 3.36 -22.78
CA GLN A 138 -10.56 2.49 -23.52
C GLN A 138 -11.49 3.33 -24.42
N VAL A 139 -11.80 2.79 -25.61
CA VAL A 139 -12.85 3.30 -26.49
C VAL A 139 -13.75 2.13 -26.88
N GLY A 140 -15.04 2.23 -26.55
CA GLY A 140 -15.97 1.09 -26.65
C GLY A 140 -15.55 -0.08 -25.76
N SER A 141 -15.45 -1.29 -26.33
CA SER A 141 -15.01 -2.51 -25.61
C SER A 141 -13.56 -2.91 -25.92
N ASN A 142 -12.75 -2.02 -26.50
CA ASN A 142 -11.39 -2.33 -26.94
C ASN A 142 -10.38 -1.39 -26.25
N THR A 143 -9.36 -1.97 -25.60
CA THR A 143 -8.23 -1.22 -25.01
C THR A 143 -7.36 -0.64 -26.12
N ILE A 144 -6.99 0.63 -26.02
CA ILE A 144 -6.30 1.34 -27.12
C ILE A 144 -4.89 1.79 -26.74
N ALA A 145 -4.60 2.01 -25.44
CA ALA A 145 -3.24 2.28 -24.96
C ALA A 145 -3.08 1.96 -23.47
N ASP A 146 -1.88 1.52 -23.09
CA ASP A 146 -1.35 1.50 -21.72
C ASP A 146 -0.35 2.67 -21.56
N GLN A 147 -0.42 3.37 -20.43
CA GLN A 147 0.60 4.36 -20.08
C GLN A 147 0.93 4.26 -18.60
N ASP A 148 2.19 3.90 -18.32
CA ASP A 148 2.75 3.97 -16.97
C ASP A 148 3.05 5.43 -16.61
N VAL A 149 2.36 5.93 -15.59
CA VAL A 149 2.61 7.26 -15.02
C VAL A 149 3.41 7.08 -13.74
N GLN A 150 4.65 7.56 -13.75
CA GLN A 150 5.51 7.60 -12.57
C GLN A 150 5.40 8.95 -11.89
N SER A 151 5.14 8.97 -10.58
CA SER A 151 5.20 10.18 -9.77
C SER A 151 6.67 10.60 -9.59
N ARG A 152 6.99 11.88 -9.87
CA ARG A 152 8.34 12.43 -9.70
C ARG A 152 8.25 13.69 -8.85
N TRP A 153 8.81 13.65 -7.65
CA TRP A 153 8.88 14.79 -6.75
C TRP A 153 9.94 15.80 -7.23
N ARG A 154 9.68 17.09 -6.99
CA ARG A 154 10.68 18.16 -7.04
C ARG A 154 11.15 18.49 -5.64
#